data_AF-A0A7Y3FKC4-F1
#
_entry.id   AF-A0A7Y3FKC4-F1
#
_cell.length_a   1.000
_cell.length_b   1.000
_cell.length_c   1.000
_cell.angle_alpha   90.00
_cell.angle_beta   90.00
_cell.angle_gamma   90.00
#
_symmetry.space_group_name_H-M   'P 1'
#
loop_
_entity.id
_entity.type
_entity.pdbx_description
1 polymer ?
#
loop_
_entity_poly.entity_id
_entity_poly.type
_entity_poly.pdbx_seq_one_letter_code
_entity_poly.pdbx_strand_id
1 'polypeptide(L)'
;TALRRELALLGIKVITIQPGAFRTHMVAGIEDAFTAAEAETPKFAKALNKLKSLAGKEIESARDPDILAQVIEHALTARRPKPVYSVKPDLLRSSIEKLPLRTADRLYLAVLRRAHKG
;
A
#
# COMPACT_ATOMS: atom_id res chain seq x y z
N THR A 1 16.43 -1.85 -5.60
CA THR A 1 17.66 -2.07 -4.79
C THR A 1 18.90 -2.33 -5.64
N ALA A 2 18.79 -2.96 -6.82
CA ALA A 2 19.90 -3.15 -7.75
C ALA A 2 20.52 -1.81 -8.23
N LEU A 3 19.70 -0.91 -8.77
CA LEU A 3 20.12 0.42 -9.25
C LEU A 3 20.96 1.23 -8.25
N ARG A 4 20.62 1.16 -6.96
CA ARG A 4 21.38 1.85 -5.90
C ARG A 4 22.82 1.33 -5.80
N ARG A 5 23.02 0.01 -5.97
CA ARG A 5 24.35 -0.62 -5.90
C ARG A 5 25.16 -0.32 -7.16
N GLU A 6 24.52 -0.34 -8.32
CA GLU A 6 25.15 -0.02 -9.61
C GLU A 6 25.66 1.43 -9.64
N LEU A 7 24.80 2.38 -9.24
CA LEU A 7 25.12 3.80 -9.29
C LEU A 7 25.99 4.28 -8.10
N ALA A 8 26.13 3.48 -7.04
CA ALA A 8 27.00 3.80 -5.92
C ALA A 8 28.47 3.92 -6.35
N LEU A 9 28.91 3.14 -7.34
CA LEU A 9 30.27 3.21 -7.89
C LEU A 9 30.54 4.55 -8.59
N LEU A 10 29.48 5.24 -9.04
CA LEU A 10 29.55 6.55 -9.69
C LEU A 10 29.32 7.71 -8.70
N GLY A 11 29.21 7.42 -7.40
CA GLY A 11 28.92 8.43 -6.37
C GLY A 11 27.49 8.98 -6.40
N ILE A 12 26.61 8.40 -7.22
CA ILE A 12 25.21 8.83 -7.35
C ILE A 12 24.36 8.17 -6.27
N LYS A 13 23.62 8.98 -5.50
CA LYS A 13 22.72 8.50 -4.45
C LYS A 13 21.35 8.20 -5.03
N VAL A 14 20.84 7.00 -4.77
CA VAL A 14 19.47 6.60 -5.14
C VAL A 14 18.66 6.38 -3.86
N ILE A 15 17.50 7.04 -3.78
CA ILE A 15 16.59 6.97 -2.63
C ILE A 15 15.23 6.47 -3.12
N THR A 16 14.62 5.55 -2.38
CA THR A 16 13.24 5.08 -2.64
C THR A 16 12.28 5.72 -1.65
N ILE A 17 11.24 6.38 -2.16
CA ILE A 17 10.12 6.89 -1.36
C ILE A 17 8.95 5.92 -1.53
N GLN A 18 8.47 5.38 -0.41
CA GLN A 18 7.34 4.45 -0.37
C GLN A 18 6.14 5.15 0.28
N PRO A 19 5.27 5.78 -0.51
CA PRO A 19 4.06 6.40 0.02
C PRO A 19 3.05 5.34 0.46
N GLY A 20 2.35 5.58 1.57
CA GLY A 20 1.07 4.93 1.87
C GLY A 20 -0.06 5.47 0.98
N ALA A 21 -1.32 5.25 1.37
CA ALA A 21 -2.46 5.77 0.62
C ALA A 21 -2.56 7.31 0.75
N PHE A 22 -2.58 8.02 -0.39
CA PHE A 22 -2.76 9.48 -0.50
C PHE A 22 -3.96 9.81 -1.41
N ARG A 23 -4.67 10.90 -1.09
CA ARG A 23 -5.84 11.37 -1.86
C ARG A 23 -5.36 11.93 -3.20
N THR A 24 -5.20 11.05 -4.18
CA THR A 24 -4.80 11.42 -5.54
C THR A 24 -5.77 10.79 -6.54
N HIS A 25 -5.84 11.34 -7.75
CA HIS A 25 -6.65 10.79 -8.83
C HIS A 25 -6.23 9.36 -9.25
N MET A 26 -5.02 8.91 -8.87
CA MET A 26 -4.56 7.54 -9.13
C MET A 26 -5.45 6.47 -8.47
N VAL A 27 -6.15 6.83 -7.40
CA VAL A 27 -6.94 5.90 -6.58
C VAL A 27 -8.41 5.85 -7.02
N ALA A 28 -8.83 6.76 -7.92
CA ALA A 28 -10.21 6.90 -8.37
C ALA A 28 -10.73 5.67 -9.16
N GLY A 29 -9.86 4.96 -9.89
CA GLY A 29 -10.25 3.79 -10.69
C GLY A 29 -10.34 2.47 -9.92
N ILE A 30 -10.07 2.47 -8.60
CA ILE A 30 -10.06 1.23 -7.81
C ILE A 30 -11.47 0.66 -7.67
N GLU A 31 -12.47 1.51 -7.43
CA GLU A 31 -13.85 1.04 -7.29
C GLU A 31 -14.41 0.44 -8.58
N ASP A 32 -14.09 1.03 -9.72
CA ASP A 32 -14.48 0.54 -11.04
C ASP A 32 -13.82 -0.81 -11.34
N ALA A 33 -12.53 -0.95 -11.03
CA ALA A 33 -11.80 -2.20 -11.19
C ALA A 33 -12.40 -3.34 -10.32
N PHE A 34 -12.77 -3.05 -9.07
CA PHE A 34 -13.46 -4.03 -8.22
C PHE A 34 -14.85 -4.39 -8.76
N THR A 35 -15.58 -3.42 -9.29
CA THR A 35 -16.92 -3.65 -9.88
C THR A 35 -16.84 -4.53 -11.12
N ALA A 36 -15.86 -4.29 -11.99
CA ALA A 36 -15.60 -5.16 -13.15
C ALA A 36 -15.23 -6.58 -12.72
N ALA A 37 -14.34 -6.71 -11.73
CA ALA A 37 -13.91 -8.02 -11.21
C ALA A 37 -15.07 -8.82 -10.58
N GLU A 38 -16.01 -8.14 -9.90
CA GLU A 38 -17.22 -8.76 -9.35
C GLU A 38 -18.10 -9.36 -10.45
N ALA A 39 -18.26 -8.64 -11.57
CA ALA A 39 -19.06 -9.08 -12.72
C ALA A 39 -18.42 -10.29 -13.43
N GLU A 40 -17.11 -10.30 -13.59
CA GLU A 40 -16.38 -11.38 -14.24
C GLU A 40 -16.23 -12.63 -13.36
N THR A 41 -16.27 -12.47 -12.04
CA THR A 41 -15.95 -13.55 -11.10
C THR A 41 -17.03 -13.73 -10.02
N PRO A 42 -18.24 -14.21 -10.40
CA PRO A 42 -19.39 -14.28 -9.50
C PRO A 42 -19.17 -15.16 -8.27
N LYS A 43 -18.31 -16.18 -8.37
CA LYS A 43 -17.94 -17.06 -7.24
C LYS A 43 -17.22 -16.33 -6.11
N PHE A 44 -16.54 -15.21 -6.42
CA PHE A 44 -15.81 -14.41 -5.45
C PHE A 44 -16.45 -13.03 -5.21
N ALA A 45 -17.62 -12.76 -5.79
CA ALA A 45 -18.28 -11.45 -5.70
C ALA A 45 -18.44 -10.95 -4.26
N LYS A 46 -18.84 -11.82 -3.31
CA LYS A 46 -18.93 -11.45 -1.88
C LYS A 46 -17.59 -11.03 -1.28
N ALA A 47 -16.50 -11.72 -1.63
CA ALA A 47 -15.16 -11.39 -1.15
C ALA A 47 -14.66 -10.08 -1.77
N LEU A 48 -14.88 -9.90 -3.07
CA LEU A 48 -14.53 -8.69 -3.81
C LEU A 48 -15.28 -7.47 -3.29
N ASN A 49 -16.57 -7.59 -3.00
CA ASN A 49 -17.37 -6.51 -2.42
C ASN A 49 -16.82 -6.05 -1.06
N LYS A 50 -16.38 -7.01 -0.22
CA LYS A 50 -15.76 -6.67 1.05
C LYS A 50 -14.41 -5.98 0.87
N LEU A 51 -13.59 -6.44 -0.07
CA LEU A 51 -12.32 -5.82 -0.41
C LEU A 51 -12.53 -4.40 -0.97
N LYS A 52 -13.54 -4.20 -1.83
CA LYS A 52 -13.96 -2.89 -2.33
C LYS A 52 -14.32 -1.95 -1.19
N SER A 53 -15.13 -2.40 -0.23
CA SER A 53 -15.50 -1.61 0.96
C SER A 53 -14.29 -1.27 1.85
N LEU A 54 -13.33 -2.19 1.99
CA LEU A 54 -12.09 -1.93 2.75
C LEU A 54 -11.21 -0.91 2.01
N ALA A 55 -11.07 -1.05 0.70
CA ALA A 55 -10.33 -0.11 -0.14
C ALA A 55 -10.94 1.29 -0.05
N GLY A 56 -12.26 1.44 -0.20
CA GLY A 56 -12.94 2.74 -0.08
C GLY A 56 -12.67 3.46 1.24
N LYS A 57 -12.66 2.74 2.37
CA LYS A 57 -12.29 3.32 3.68
C LYS A 57 -10.84 3.79 3.75
N GLU A 58 -9.93 3.09 3.08
CA GLU A 58 -8.52 3.46 3.00
C GLU A 58 -8.34 4.76 2.19
N ILE A 59 -9.12 4.93 1.11
CA ILE A 59 -9.21 6.15 0.29
C ILE A 59 -9.78 7.32 1.09
N GLU A 60 -10.85 7.11 1.86
CA GLU A 60 -11.40 8.15 2.74
C GLU A 60 -10.39 8.57 3.83
N SER A 61 -9.54 7.66 4.31
CA SER A 61 -8.47 7.96 5.26
C SER A 61 -7.26 8.66 4.64
N ALA A 62 -7.25 8.79 3.31
CA ALA A 62 -6.06 9.17 2.60
C ALA A 62 -5.65 10.61 2.94
N ARG A 63 -4.33 10.82 2.96
CA ARG A 63 -3.74 11.94 3.71
C ARG A 63 -3.35 13.07 2.77
N ASP A 64 -3.05 14.21 3.40
CA ASP A 64 -2.56 15.40 2.72
C ASP A 64 -1.26 15.08 1.95
N PRO A 65 -1.21 15.32 0.62
CA PRO A 65 -0.01 15.12 -0.18
C PRO A 65 1.19 15.95 0.29
N ASP A 66 0.99 17.03 1.04
CA ASP A 66 2.08 17.86 1.58
C ASP A 66 3.03 17.07 2.47
N ILE A 67 2.53 16.04 3.17
CA ILE A 67 3.36 15.15 3.99
C ILE A 67 4.37 14.40 3.11
N LEU A 68 3.96 13.97 1.92
CA LEU A 68 4.85 13.30 0.98
C LEU A 68 5.90 14.28 0.45
N ALA A 69 5.50 15.50 0.12
CA ALA A 69 6.39 16.56 -0.33
C ALA A 69 7.48 16.89 0.71
N GLN A 70 7.12 17.04 1.98
CA GLN A 70 8.06 17.28 3.07
C GLN A 70 9.09 16.15 3.22
N VAL A 71 8.68 14.89 3.04
CA VAL A 71 9.62 13.76 3.09
C VAL A 71 10.56 13.78 1.89
N ILE A 72 10.08 14.15 0.71
CA ILE A 72 10.92 14.29 -0.49
C ILE A 72 11.96 15.39 -0.27
N GLU A 73 11.53 16.56 0.21
CA GLU A 73 12.43 17.68 0.53
C GLU A 73 13.50 17.25 1.55
N HIS A 74 13.10 16.59 2.62
CA HIS A 74 14.03 16.07 3.62
C HIS A 74 15.01 15.05 3.02
N ALA A 75 14.54 14.15 2.17
CA ALA A 75 15.38 13.14 1.53
C ALA A 75 16.44 13.76 0.61
N LEU A 76 16.12 14.88 -0.05
CA LEU A 76 17.03 15.62 -0.93
C LEU A 76 18.06 16.46 -0.15
N THR A 77 17.67 17.01 1.00
CA THR A 77 18.50 17.94 1.77
C THR A 77 19.33 17.28 2.88
N ALA A 78 19.00 16.05 3.29
CA ALA A 78 19.71 15.36 4.36
C ALA A 78 21.19 15.10 4.01
N ARG A 79 22.10 15.42 4.93
CA ARG A 79 23.55 15.15 4.79
C ARG A 79 23.85 13.67 4.53
N ARG A 80 23.11 12.77 5.18
CA ARG A 80 23.19 11.30 5.04
C ARG A 80 21.77 10.74 4.89
N PRO A 81 21.17 10.79 3.69
CA PRO A 81 19.81 10.36 3.50
C PRO A 81 19.70 8.85 3.66
N LYS A 82 18.57 8.39 4.22
CA LYS A 82 18.25 6.96 4.27
C LYS A 82 17.99 6.45 2.84
N PRO A 83 18.34 5.19 2.54
CA PRO A 83 18.09 4.63 1.21
C PRO A 83 16.60 4.41 0.92
N VAL A 84 15.76 4.28 1.95
CA VAL A 84 14.32 4.11 1.83
C VAL A 84 13.62 4.94 2.90
N TYR A 85 12.62 5.72 2.49
CA TYR A 85 11.69 6.41 3.38
C TYR A 85 10.28 5.87 3.15
N SER A 86 9.70 5.27 4.19
CA SER A 86 8.29 4.88 4.17
C SER A 86 7.47 6.01 4.75
N VAL A 87 6.58 6.58 3.95
CA VAL A 87 5.78 7.74 4.33
C VAL A 87 4.44 7.24 4.82
N LYS A 88 4.31 7.21 6.15
CA LYS A 88 3.08 6.84 6.85
C LYS A 88 2.47 5.53 6.31
N PRO A 89 3.22 4.40 6.38
CA PRO A 89 2.72 3.11 5.96
C PRO A 89 1.46 2.73 6.73
N ASP A 90 0.56 1.97 6.12
CA ASP A 90 -0.49 1.29 6.87
C ASP A 90 0.19 0.34 7.87
N LEU A 91 0.22 0.77 9.13
CA LEU A 91 0.91 0.06 10.21
C LEU A 91 0.25 -1.29 10.49
N LEU A 92 -1.07 -1.42 10.28
CA LEU A 92 -1.76 -2.68 10.43
C LEU A 92 -1.34 -3.65 9.32
N ARG A 93 -1.38 -3.19 8.07
CA ARG A 93 -0.99 -4.01 6.91
C ARG A 93 0.47 -4.44 6.97
N SER A 94 1.38 -3.51 7.23
CA SER A 94 2.80 -3.80 7.37
C SER A 94 3.15 -4.66 8.59
N SER A 95 2.28 -4.72 9.61
CA SER A 95 2.45 -5.64 10.74
C SER A 95 2.00 -7.06 10.39
N ILE A 96 0.96 -7.22 9.57
CA ILE A 96 0.53 -8.53 9.07
C ILE A 96 1.62 -9.19 8.23
N GLU A 97 2.33 -8.40 7.41
CA GLU A 97 3.45 -8.88 6.59
C GLU A 97 4.65 -9.39 7.39
N LYS A 98 4.77 -9.00 8.66
CA LYS A 98 5.82 -9.47 9.58
C LYS A 98 5.43 -10.74 10.34
N LEU A 99 4.17 -11.16 10.26
CA LEU A 99 3.71 -12.38 10.93
C LEU A 99 4.25 -13.61 10.19
N PRO A 100 4.45 -14.73 10.90
CA PRO A 100 4.69 -16.02 10.24
C PRO A 100 3.58 -16.32 9.23
N LEU A 101 3.94 -16.87 8.07
CA LEU A 101 3.04 -17.10 6.94
C LEU A 101 1.72 -17.77 7.35
N ARG A 102 1.80 -18.82 8.17
CA ARG A 102 0.62 -19.58 8.64
C ARG A 102 -0.36 -18.75 9.46
N THR A 103 0.14 -17.77 10.20
CA THR A 103 -0.68 -16.85 11.01
C THR A 103 -1.34 -15.79 10.14
N ALA A 104 -0.61 -15.24 9.18
CA ALA A 104 -1.16 -14.30 8.20
C ALA A 104 -2.27 -14.98 7.37
N ASP A 105 -2.04 -16.20 6.89
CA ASP A 105 -3.02 -16.98 6.14
C ASP A 105 -4.28 -17.27 6.97
N ARG A 106 -4.10 -17.67 8.24
CA ARG A 106 -5.24 -17.90 9.15
C ARG A 106 -6.07 -16.63 9.36
N LEU A 107 -5.42 -15.49 9.58
CA LEU A 107 -6.11 -14.21 9.75
C LEU A 107 -6.86 -13.84 8.47
N TYR A 108 -6.21 -13.96 7.32
CA TYR A 108 -6.79 -13.66 6.01
C TYR A 108 -8.03 -14.52 5.74
N LEU A 109 -7.91 -15.84 5.93
CA LEU A 109 -9.04 -16.77 5.78
C LEU A 109 -10.15 -16.51 6.80
N ALA A 110 -9.83 -16.10 8.03
CA ALA A 110 -10.85 -15.76 9.02
C ALA A 110 -11.66 -14.52 8.61
N VAL A 111 -11.00 -13.48 8.12
CA VAL A 111 -11.65 -12.26 7.62
C VAL A 111 -12.54 -12.57 6.42
N LEU A 112 -12.06 -13.35 5.45
CA LEU A 112 -12.84 -13.72 4.27
C LEU A 112 -13.99 -14.69 4.58
N ARG A 113 -13.79 -15.67 5.48
CA ARG A 113 -14.88 -16.57 5.92
C ARG A 113 -15.98 -15.82 6.66
N ARG A 114 -15.63 -14.79 7.44
CA ARG A 114 -16.60 -13.91 8.07
C ARG A 114 -17.39 -13.11 7.03
N ALA A 115 -16.77 -12.74 5.91
CA ALA A 115 -17.44 -12.10 4.78
C ALA A 115 -18.38 -13.04 4.02
N HIS A 116 -18.12 -14.35 4.00
CA HIS A 116 -18.98 -15.31 3.31
C HIS A 116 -20.26 -15.67 4.07
N LYS A 117 -20.20 -15.66 5.42
CA LYS A 117 -21.33 -15.97 6.31
C LYS A 117 -22.30 -14.79 6.54
N GLY A 118 -21.94 -13.59 6.08
CA GLY A 118 -22.80 -12.40 6.09
C GLY A 118 -23.62 -12.25 4.81
#